data_AF-A0A016T887-F1
#
_entry.id   AF-A0A016T887-F1
#
_cell.length_a   1.000
_cell.length_b   1.000
_cell.length_c   1.000
_cell.angle_alpha   90.00
_cell.angle_beta   90.00
_cell.angle_gamma   90.00
#
_symmetry.space_group_name_H-M   'P 1'
#
loop_
_entity.id
_entity.type
_entity.pdbx_description
1 polymer ?
#
loop_
_entity_poly.entity_id
_entity_poly.type
_entity_poly.pdbx_seq_one_letter_code
_entity_poly.pdbx_strand_id
1 'polypeptide(L)'
;MDLSVLGYDCAHFSERGLSILHMAVWNSLFTKSGDRVRQYRPSPPQLLCPDFRCPFFRTVSNSGYCIYNAAQDEEPSIYPKLITICVLLLCLLLAAIVLFFMCRKPRRTEDIKKPVKAFGASFSSIKFIDEDIV
;
A
#
# COMPACT_ATOMS: atom_id res chain seq x y z
N MET A 1 44.96 14.23 -33.25
CA MET A 1 43.75 13.39 -33.08
C MET A 1 44.01 12.46 -31.92
N ASP A 2 43.15 12.44 -30.90
CA ASP A 2 43.28 11.50 -29.77
C ASP A 2 42.71 10.14 -30.18
N LEU A 3 43.58 9.14 -30.36
CA LEU A 3 43.17 7.78 -30.74
C LEU A 3 42.81 6.92 -29.53
N SER A 4 43.00 7.40 -28.29
CA SER A 4 42.70 6.64 -27.08
C SER A 4 41.21 6.29 -26.91
N VAL A 5 40.34 6.92 -27.70
CA VAL A 5 38.90 6.64 -27.76
C VAL A 5 38.55 5.43 -28.62
N LEU A 6 39.48 4.96 -29.46
CA LEU A 6 39.33 3.75 -30.27
C LEU A 6 40.04 2.58 -29.58
N GLY A 7 39.53 1.38 -29.81
CA GLY A 7 40.13 0.13 -29.36
C GLY A 7 41.38 -0.22 -30.19
N TYR A 8 41.99 -1.36 -29.84
CA TYR A 8 43.19 -1.86 -30.52
C TYR A 8 43.00 -2.05 -32.03
N ASP A 9 41.78 -2.39 -32.45
CA ASP A 9 41.42 -2.60 -33.86
C ASP A 9 41.15 -1.31 -34.64
N CYS A 10 41.23 -0.14 -33.98
CA CYS A 10 40.94 1.17 -34.56
C CYS A 10 39.52 1.32 -35.15
N ALA A 11 38.61 0.40 -34.85
CA ALA A 11 37.26 0.36 -35.40
C ALA A 11 36.19 0.49 -34.32
N HIS A 12 36.37 -0.20 -33.19
CA HIS A 12 35.45 -0.12 -32.06
C HIS A 12 35.89 0.94 -31.05
N PHE A 13 34.96 1.38 -30.20
CA PHE A 13 35.32 2.26 -29.09
C PHE A 13 36.16 1.49 -28.06
N SER A 14 37.16 2.17 -27.49
CA SER A 14 37.78 1.72 -26.23
C SER A 14 36.81 1.94 -25.07
N GLU A 15 37.13 1.42 -23.88
CA GLU A 15 36.38 1.71 -22.65
C GLU A 15 36.23 3.23 -22.41
N ARG A 16 37.29 3.99 -22.68
CA ARG A 16 37.30 5.46 -22.60
C ARG A 16 36.36 6.07 -23.64
N GLY A 17 36.43 5.62 -24.89
CA GLY A 17 35.56 6.12 -25.97
C GLY A 17 34.08 5.84 -25.71
N LEU A 18 33.76 4.64 -25.21
CA LEU A 18 32.41 4.24 -24.87
C LEU A 18 31.86 5.07 -23.70
N SER A 19 32.69 5.34 -22.68
CA SER A 19 32.34 6.21 -21.56
C SER A 19 32.00 7.63 -22.02
N ILE A 20 32.77 8.19 -22.95
CA ILE A 20 32.51 9.52 -23.53
C ILE A 20 31.20 9.52 -24.34
N LEU A 21 30.95 8.47 -25.13
CA LEU A 21 29.70 8.30 -25.86
C LEU A 21 28.50 8.24 -24.90
N HIS A 22 28.61 7.46 -23.82
CA HIS A 22 27.55 7.36 -22.81
C HIS A 22 27.27 8.71 -22.15
N MET A 23 28.29 9.50 -21.82
CA MET A 23 28.10 10.86 -21.28
C MET A 23 27.38 11.78 -22.29
N ALA A 24 27.73 11.70 -23.58
CA ALA A 24 27.06 12.47 -24.62
C ALA A 24 25.58 12.07 -24.78
N VAL A 25 25.28 10.77 -24.72
CA VAL A 25 23.90 10.25 -24.76
C VAL A 25 23.12 10.70 -23.53
N TRP A 26 23.71 10.58 -22.34
CA TRP A 26 23.11 11.05 -21.08
C TRP A 26 22.71 12.52 -21.17
N ASN A 27 23.62 13.38 -21.63
CA ASN A 27 23.32 14.79 -21.81
C ASN A 27 22.20 15.03 -22.84
N SER A 28 22.14 14.23 -23.91
CA SER A 28 21.07 14.31 -24.91
C SER A 28 19.68 14.01 -24.34
N LEU A 29 19.58 13.09 -23.36
CA LEU A 29 18.35 12.77 -22.65
C LEU A 29 17.83 13.95 -21.80
N PHE A 30 18.72 14.83 -21.33
CA PHE A 30 18.37 16.04 -20.58
C PHE A 30 18.35 17.31 -21.43
N THR A 31 18.70 17.21 -22.71
CA THR A 31 18.64 18.35 -23.65
C THR A 31 17.30 18.34 -24.38
N LYS A 32 16.70 19.53 -24.54
CA LYS A 32 15.46 19.71 -25.32
C LYS A 32 15.68 19.22 -26.75
N SER A 33 14.66 18.62 -27.36
CA SER A 33 14.79 17.94 -28.65
C SER A 33 15.34 18.85 -29.77
N GLY A 34 15.03 20.14 -29.75
CA GLY A 34 15.54 21.13 -30.73
C GLY A 34 17.01 21.51 -30.52
N ASP A 35 17.51 21.36 -29.30
CA ASP A 35 18.84 21.84 -28.89
C ASP A 35 19.87 20.69 -28.86
N ARG A 36 19.45 19.46 -29.22
CA ARG A 36 20.34 18.29 -29.26
C ARG A 36 21.36 18.43 -30.39
N VAL A 37 22.61 18.11 -30.07
CA VAL A 37 23.69 18.02 -31.05
C VAL A 37 23.43 16.81 -31.97
N ARG A 38 23.51 17.03 -33.29
CA ARG A 38 23.27 15.98 -34.31
C ARG A 38 24.51 15.17 -34.69
N GLN A 39 25.69 15.62 -34.27
CA GLN A 39 26.97 15.01 -34.58
C GLN A 39 27.70 14.68 -33.28
N TYR A 40 28.20 13.45 -33.18
CA TYR A 40 29.04 13.05 -32.08
C TYR A 40 30.48 13.57 -32.28
N ARG A 41 31.05 14.16 -31.23
CA ARG A 41 32.48 14.43 -31.14
C ARG A 41 33.05 13.69 -29.94
N PRO A 42 34.17 12.95 -30.08
CA PRO A 42 34.78 12.19 -29.01
C PRO A 42 35.60 13.09 -28.07
N SER A 43 34.96 14.18 -27.60
CA SER A 43 35.49 15.08 -26.58
C SER A 43 34.67 14.87 -25.31
N PRO A 44 35.30 14.70 -24.14
CA PRO A 44 34.58 14.46 -22.89
C PRO A 44 33.69 15.69 -22.56
N PRO A 45 32.34 15.54 -22.57
CA PRO A 45 31.45 16.63 -22.19
C PRO A 45 31.33 16.74 -20.67
N GLN A 46 30.92 17.91 -20.18
CA GLN A 46 30.49 18.03 -18.78
C GLN A 46 29.16 17.27 -18.59
N LEU A 47 29.09 16.41 -17.58
CA LEU A 47 27.87 15.67 -17.24
C LEU A 47 26.77 16.61 -16.76
N LEU A 48 25.59 16.52 -17.36
CA LEU A 48 24.40 17.24 -16.94
C LEU A 48 23.72 16.52 -15.78
N CYS A 49 23.34 17.28 -14.75
CA CYS A 49 22.50 16.80 -13.67
C CYS A 49 21.01 16.89 -14.05
N PRO A 50 20.16 15.99 -13.52
CA PRO A 50 18.71 16.12 -13.65
C PRO A 50 18.20 17.46 -13.09
N ASP A 51 17.33 18.14 -13.83
CA ASP A 51 16.67 19.39 -13.40
C ASP A 51 15.36 19.05 -12.69
N PHE A 52 15.14 19.58 -11.48
CA PHE A 52 13.90 19.38 -10.72
C PHE A 52 12.64 19.85 -11.47
N ARG A 53 12.78 20.78 -12.41
CA ARG A 53 11.67 21.27 -13.24
C ARG A 53 11.25 20.27 -14.33
N CYS A 54 12.11 19.30 -14.66
CA CYS A 54 11.81 18.24 -15.63
C CYS A 54 12.33 16.90 -15.08
N PRO A 55 11.64 16.28 -14.10
CA PRO A 55 12.06 15.06 -13.43
C PRO A 55 11.82 13.79 -14.27
N PHE A 56 12.10 13.87 -15.57
CA PHE A 56 11.95 12.78 -16.52
C PHE A 56 12.91 12.95 -17.70
N PHE A 57 13.19 11.84 -18.41
CA PHE A 57 13.96 11.90 -19.64
C PHE A 57 13.18 12.57 -20.76
N ARG A 58 13.85 13.49 -21.46
CA ARG A 58 13.25 14.19 -22.59
C ARG A 58 13.18 13.25 -23.79
N THR A 59 12.02 13.21 -24.43
CA THR A 59 11.71 12.54 -25.68
C THR A 59 11.28 13.59 -26.70
N VAL A 60 11.04 13.17 -27.95
CA VAL A 60 10.50 14.06 -28.98
C VAL A 60 9.14 14.62 -28.56
N SER A 61 8.29 13.80 -27.91
CA SER A 61 6.94 14.18 -27.51
C SER A 61 6.87 15.01 -26.23
N ASN A 62 7.79 14.84 -25.29
CA ASN A 62 7.71 15.50 -23.98
C ASN A 62 8.74 16.62 -23.74
N SER A 63 9.67 16.87 -24.68
CA SER A 63 10.80 17.80 -24.45
C SER A 63 10.42 19.25 -24.16
N GLY A 64 9.18 19.66 -24.47
CA GLY A 64 8.64 20.98 -24.15
C GLY A 64 7.97 21.10 -22.77
N TYR A 65 7.65 19.98 -22.10
CA TYR A 65 6.83 19.97 -20.89
C TYR A 65 7.63 20.10 -19.59
N CYS A 66 8.50 21.10 -19.54
CA CYS A 66 9.45 21.31 -18.45
C CYS A 66 8.89 22.09 -17.24
N ILE A 67 7.61 21.92 -16.96
CA ILE A 67 6.95 22.57 -15.81
C ILE A 67 6.44 21.45 -14.91
N TYR A 68 7.35 20.90 -14.11
CA TYR A 68 6.99 20.08 -12.98
C TYR A 68 6.69 20.98 -11.78
N ASN A 69 5.41 21.11 -11.44
CA ASN A 69 5.00 21.74 -10.19
C ASN A 69 4.83 20.65 -9.14
N ALA A 70 5.84 20.46 -8.27
CA ALA A 70 5.76 19.52 -7.15
C ALA A 70 4.49 19.72 -6.30
N ALA A 71 3.97 20.95 -6.25
CA ALA A 71 2.73 21.31 -5.55
C ALA A 71 1.42 20.85 -6.25
N GLN A 72 1.44 20.50 -7.54
CA GLN A 72 0.26 19.99 -8.26
C GLN A 72 0.14 18.46 -8.21
N ASP A 73 1.26 17.75 -8.05
CA ASP A 73 1.26 16.28 -7.92
C ASP A 73 0.87 15.82 -6.50
N GLU A 74 0.87 16.73 -5.53
CA GLU A 74 0.15 16.56 -4.27
C GLU A 74 -1.36 16.77 -4.44
N GLU A 75 -1.97 16.28 -5.52
CA GLU A 75 -3.42 16.09 -5.54
C GLU A 75 -3.72 15.02 -4.48
N PRO A 76 -4.36 15.38 -3.35
CA PRO A 76 -4.55 14.45 -2.26
C PRO A 76 -5.50 13.36 -2.76
N SER A 77 -4.94 12.17 -3.05
CA SER A 77 -5.72 11.03 -3.54
C SER A 77 -7.00 10.85 -2.73
N ILE A 78 -8.15 10.72 -3.40
CA ILE A 78 -9.47 10.59 -2.75
C ILE A 78 -9.60 9.23 -2.04
N TYR A 79 -8.82 8.24 -2.47
CA TYR A 79 -8.83 6.87 -1.96
C TYR A 79 -8.65 6.74 -0.44
N PRO A 80 -7.65 7.35 0.23
CA PRO A 80 -7.53 7.30 1.68
C PRO A 80 -8.77 7.84 2.40
N LYS A 81 -9.39 8.92 1.89
CA LYS A 81 -10.64 9.46 2.47
C LYS A 81 -11.81 8.50 2.28
N LEU A 82 -11.90 7.85 1.12
CA LEU A 82 -12.97 6.87 0.85
C LEU A 82 -12.82 5.62 1.73
N ILE A 83 -11.58 5.11 1.88
CA ILE A 83 -11.27 3.96 2.72
C ILE A 83 -11.62 4.25 4.18
N THR A 84 -11.25 5.42 4.71
CA THR A 84 -11.58 5.77 6.11
C THR A 84 -13.08 5.86 6.34
N ILE A 85 -13.84 6.44 5.40
CA ILE A 85 -15.31 6.48 5.48
C ILE A 85 -15.90 5.07 5.45
N CYS A 86 -15.46 4.20 4.54
CA CYS A 86 -15.94 2.82 4.45
C CYS A 86 -15.67 2.03 5.74
N VAL A 87 -14.47 2.16 6.32
CA VAL A 87 -14.12 1.50 7.59
C VAL A 87 -15.00 2.00 8.73
N LEU A 88 -15.20 3.32 8.84
CA LEU A 88 -16.05 3.91 9.88
C LEU A 88 -17.51 3.41 9.78
N LEU A 89 -18.08 3.39 8.58
CA LEU A 89 -19.44 2.88 8.36
C LEU A 89 -19.56 1.40 8.74
N LEU A 90 -18.56 0.59 8.38
CA LEU A 90 -18.54 -0.83 8.72
C LEU A 90 -18.43 -1.05 10.23
N CYS A 91 -17.59 -0.28 10.93
CA CYS A 91 -17.49 -0.31 12.39
C CYS A 91 -18.82 0.06 13.08
N LEU A 92 -19.50 1.11 12.60
CA LEU A 92 -20.79 1.53 13.15
C LEU A 92 -21.88 0.47 12.91
N LEU A 93 -21.90 -0.15 11.74
CA LEU A 93 -22.83 -1.25 11.44
C LEU A 93 -22.58 -2.46 12.35
N LEU A 94 -21.33 -2.86 12.53
CA LEU A 94 -20.99 -3.97 13.44
C LEU A 94 -21.38 -3.65 14.88
N ALA A 95 -21.11 -2.43 15.36
CA ALA A 95 -21.51 -2.00 16.70
C ALA A 95 -23.03 -2.04 16.87
N ALA A 96 -23.79 -1.55 15.89
CA ALA A 96 -25.25 -1.60 15.90
C ALA A 96 -25.78 -3.05 15.92
N ILE A 97 -25.18 -3.94 15.14
CA ILE A 97 -25.52 -5.37 15.12
C ILE A 97 -25.26 -6.01 16.50
N VAL A 98 -24.10 -5.75 17.11
CA VAL A 98 -23.77 -6.28 18.44
C VAL A 98 -24.74 -5.75 19.49
N LEU A 99 -25.04 -4.44 19.49
CA LEU A 99 -26.02 -3.84 20.39
C LEU A 99 -27.41 -4.44 20.17
N PHE A 100 -27.83 -4.65 18.93
CA PHE A 100 -29.10 -5.29 18.61
C PHE A 100 -29.17 -6.71 19.18
N PHE A 101 -28.11 -7.52 19.05
CA PHE A 101 -28.06 -8.86 19.65
C PHE A 101 -28.00 -8.84 21.18
N MET A 102 -27.32 -7.86 21.78
CA MET A 102 -27.27 -7.68 23.24
C MET A 102 -28.61 -7.21 23.81
N CYS A 103 -29.31 -6.28 23.15
CA CYS A 103 -30.62 -5.80 23.55
C CYS A 103 -31.75 -6.81 23.26
N ARG A 104 -31.58 -7.67 22.25
CA ARG A 104 -32.56 -8.72 21.91
C ARG A 104 -32.35 -10.04 22.63
N LYS A 105 -31.24 -10.24 23.34
CA LYS A 105 -31.10 -11.41 24.21
C LYS A 105 -32.16 -11.29 25.32
N PRO A 106 -33.18 -12.16 25.38
CA PRO A 106 -34.16 -12.13 26.46
C PRO A 106 -33.42 -12.44 27.77
N ARG A 107 -33.82 -11.78 28.86
CA ARG A 107 -33.37 -12.05 30.24
C ARG A 107 -33.51 -13.55 30.54
N ARG A 108 -32.47 -14.35 30.29
CA ARG A 108 -32.33 -15.72 30.82
C ARG A 108 -31.89 -15.65 32.29
N THR A 109 -32.65 -14.92 33.10
CA THR A 109 -32.55 -14.89 34.56
C THR A 109 -33.88 -15.23 35.24
N GLU A 110 -34.90 -15.61 34.48
CA GLU A 110 -36.15 -16.19 35.04
C GLU A 110 -36.04 -17.71 35.26
N ASP A 111 -35.11 -18.39 34.59
CA ASP A 111 -34.94 -19.85 34.73
C ASP A 111 -34.19 -20.25 36.02
N ILE A 112 -33.58 -19.30 36.73
CA ILE A 112 -32.93 -19.48 38.04
C ILE A 112 -33.87 -18.98 39.17
N LYS A 113 -35.18 -19.14 39.00
CA LYS A 113 -36.15 -18.95 40.11
C LYS A 113 -37.23 -20.02 40.12
N LYS A 114 -36.95 -21.22 39.62
CA LYS A 114 -37.72 -22.39 40.05
C LYS A 114 -37.08 -22.92 41.33
N PRO A 115 -37.76 -22.92 42.49
CA PRO A 115 -37.22 -23.55 43.68
C PRO A 115 -37.03 -25.04 43.36
N VAL A 116 -35.78 -25.48 43.31
CA VAL A 116 -35.48 -26.90 43.23
C VAL A 116 -35.92 -27.50 44.55
N LYS A 117 -36.90 -28.41 44.50
CA LYS A 117 -37.34 -29.15 45.67
C LYS A 117 -36.15 -29.96 46.18
N ALA A 118 -35.79 -29.82 47.46
CA ALA A 118 -34.68 -30.57 48.04
C ALA A 118 -34.90 -32.07 47.86
N PHE A 119 -33.85 -32.79 47.45
CA PHE A 119 -33.86 -34.23 47.30
C PHE A 119 -34.20 -34.84 48.67
N GLY A 120 -35.36 -35.53 48.79
CA GLY A 120 -35.82 -36.16 50.02
C GLY A 120 -37.06 -35.56 50.70
N ALA A 121 -37.66 -34.50 50.16
CA ALA A 121 -38.91 -33.93 50.71
C ALA A 121 -40.18 -34.81 50.50
N SER A 122 -40.05 -36.02 49.94
CA SER A 122 -41.16 -36.96 49.69
C SER A 122 -41.05 -38.26 50.48
N PHE A 123 -40.24 -38.31 51.54
CA PHE A 123 -40.15 -39.51 52.40
C PHE A 123 -41.27 -39.64 53.43
N SER A 124 -42.25 -38.72 53.47
CA SER A 124 -43.38 -38.77 54.40
C SER A 124 -44.47 -39.79 54.02
N SER A 125 -44.29 -40.61 52.97
CA SER A 125 -45.22 -41.70 52.62
C SER A 125 -44.55 -43.08 52.51
N ILE A 126 -43.35 -43.26 53.06
CA ILE A 126 -42.80 -44.61 53.24
C ILE A 126 -43.57 -45.25 54.39
N LYS A 127 -44.57 -46.07 54.04
CA LYS A 127 -45.33 -46.90 54.96
C LYS A 127 -44.45 -48.10 55.33
N PHE A 128 -43.93 -48.12 56.54
CA PHE A 128 -43.24 -49.29 57.09
C PHE A 128 -44.27 -50.42 57.27
N ILE A 129 -44.01 -51.56 56.64
CA ILE A 129 -44.73 -52.82 56.85
C ILE A 129 -43.94 -53.55 57.93
N ASP A 130 -44.42 -53.47 59.16
CA ASP A 130 -44.41 -54.52 60.17
C ASP A 130 -44.85 -53.90 61.49
N GLU A 131 -45.99 -54.34 62.04
CA GLU A 131 -46.12 -54.81 63.43
C GLU A 131 -47.59 -55.21 63.69
N ASP A 132 -48.02 -56.38 63.17
CA ASP A 132 -49.16 -57.07 63.78
C ASP A 132 -48.60 -57.98 64.87
N ILE A 133 -48.76 -57.53 66.12
CA ILE A 133 -48.49 -58.27 67.35
C ILE A 133 -49.56 -59.36 67.51
N VAL A 134 -49.10 -60.57 67.85
CA VAL A 134 -49.86 -61.77 68.24
C VAL A 134 -50.93 -61.50 69.29
#